data_AF-A0A7V9TVA6-F1
#
_entry.id   AF-A0A7V9TVA6-F1
#
_cell.length_a   1.000
_cell.length_b   1.000
_cell.length_c   1.000
_cell.angle_alpha   90.00
_cell.angle_beta   90.00
_cell.angle_gamma   90.00
#
_symmetry.space_group_name_H-M   'P 1'
#
loop_
_entity.id
_entity.type
_entity.pdbx_description
1 polymer ?
#
loop_
_entity_poly.entity_id
_entity_poly.type
_entity_poly.pdbx_seq_one_letter_code
_entity_poly.pdbx_strand_id
1 'polypeptide(L)' 'MLRAIAIILGIVLAAVGGVIAYRAYFLEPTAAVIISERGVQQLPDTYRMIEGIALLIVGAAMAFIAARRRPKK' A
#
# COMPACT_ATOMS: atom_id res chain seq x y z
N MET A 1 -4.41 13.72 21.47
CA MET A 1 -3.19 12.98 21.10
C MET A 1 -3.46 11.73 20.29
N LEU A 2 -4.21 10.73 20.81
CA LEU A 2 -4.49 9.47 20.11
C LEU A 2 -5.07 9.63 18.69
N ARG A 3 -5.96 10.62 18.49
CA ARG A 3 -6.55 10.92 17.18
C ARG A 3 -5.51 11.42 16.16
N ALA A 4 -4.59 12.28 16.58
CA ALA A 4 -3.51 12.77 15.72
C ALA A 4 -2.57 11.62 15.32
N ILE A 5 -2.26 10.72 16.27
CA ILE A 5 -1.46 9.53 16.01
C ILE A 5 -2.13 8.63 14.97
N ALA A 6 -3.44 8.37 15.09
CA ALA A 6 -4.17 7.56 14.13
C ALA A 6 -4.22 8.18 12.72
N ILE A 7 -4.33 9.51 12.63
CA ILE A 7 -4.26 10.22 11.34
C ILE A 7 -2.89 10.06 10.71
N ILE A 8 -1.82 10.31 11.48
CA ILE A 8 -0.44 10.20 10.99
C ILE A 8 -0.15 8.77 10.53
N LEU A 9 -0.51 7.76 11.33
CA LEU A 9 -0.32 6.35 10.98
C LEU A 9 -1.08 5.98 9.71
N GLY A 10 -2.33 6.45 9.55
CA GLY A 10 -3.10 6.20 8.33
C GLY A 10 -2.46 6.82 7.09
N ILE A 11 -1.93 8.05 7.19
CA ILE A 11 -1.21 8.72 6.09
C ILE A 11 0.06 7.96 5.72
N VAL A 12 0.84 7.53 6.72
CA VAL A 12 2.08 6.77 6.48
C VAL A 12 1.76 5.44 5.80
N LEU A 13 0.76 4.70 6.28
CA LEU A 13 0.32 3.46 5.63
C LEU A 13 -0.11 3.71 4.18
N ALA A 14 -0.87 4.78 3.94
CA ALA A 14 -1.31 5.14 2.62
C ALA A 14 -0.12 5.43 1.69
N ALA A 15 0.85 6.22 2.14
CA ALA A 15 2.05 6.54 1.38
C ALA A 15 2.86 5.27 1.04
N VAL A 16 3.05 4.36 2.00
CA VAL A 16 3.75 3.08 1.76
C VAL A 16 3.02 2.23 0.71
N GLY A 17 1.69 2.09 0.82
CA GLY A 17 0.88 1.38 -0.16
C GLY A 17 0.98 1.99 -1.56
N GLY A 18 0.89 3.32 -1.66
CA GLY A 18 1.03 4.05 -2.92
C GLY A 18 2.40 3.86 -3.57
N VAL A 19 3.48 3.88 -2.78
CA VAL A 19 4.84 3.61 -3.27
C VAL A 19 4.97 2.18 -3.79
N ILE A 20 4.43 1.18 -3.08
CA ILE A 20 4.46 -0.21 -3.52
C ILE A 20 3.68 -0.37 -4.83
N ALA A 21 2.47 0.17 -4.91
CA ALA A 21 1.64 0.11 -6.12
C ALA A 21 2.33 0.80 -7.31
N TYR A 22 2.90 1.98 -7.09
CA TYR A 22 3.63 2.72 -8.13
C TYR A 22 4.86 1.94 -8.60
N ARG A 23 5.64 1.36 -7.68
CA ARG A 23 6.82 0.57 -8.05
C ARG A 23 6.44 -0.70 -8.81
N ALA A 24 5.43 -1.41 -8.35
CA ALA A 24 4.94 -2.62 -9.02
C ALA A 24 4.39 -2.33 -10.43
N TYR A 25 3.77 -1.15 -10.63
CA TYR A 25 3.16 -0.82 -11.92
C TYR A 25 4.12 -0.18 -12.93
N PHE A 26 5.06 0.65 -12.47
CA PHE A 26 5.88 1.49 -13.36
C PHE A 26 7.38 1.16 -13.36
N LEU A 27 7.91 0.54 -12.29
CA LEU A 27 9.35 0.37 -12.11
C LEU A 27 9.79 -1.10 -12.12
N GLU A 28 8.92 -2.03 -11.73
CA GLU A 28 9.17 -3.46 -11.92
C GLU A 28 8.86 -3.84 -13.37
N PRO A 29 9.81 -4.46 -14.10
CA PRO A 29 9.52 -4.95 -15.43
C PRO A 29 8.42 -6.00 -15.30
N THR A 30 7.39 -5.96 -16.17
CA THR A 30 6.26 -6.92 -16.20
C THR A 30 6.69 -8.39 -16.30
N ALA A 31 7.99 -8.62 -16.51
CA ALA A 31 8.69 -9.86 -16.26
C ALA A 31 9.77 -9.61 -15.20
N ALA A 32 9.41 -9.58 -13.92
CA ALA A 32 10.34 -9.92 -12.85
C ALA A 32 10.69 -11.40 -13.03
N VAL A 33 11.61 -11.70 -13.95
CA VAL A 33 12.16 -13.03 -14.16
C VAL A 33 12.98 -13.34 -12.92
N ILE A 34 12.34 -13.95 -11.93
CA ILE A 34 13.08 -14.65 -10.87
C ILE A 34 13.73 -15.84 -11.57
N ILE A 35 14.99 -15.67 -11.98
CA ILE A 35 15.82 -16.77 -12.49
C ILE A 35 16.12 -17.67 -11.29
N SER A 36 15.18 -18.58 -11.00
CA SER A 36 15.38 -19.68 -10.08
C SER A 36 15.90 -20.87 -10.88
N GLU A 37 16.88 -21.61 -10.34
CA GLU A 37 17.49 -22.78 -10.98
C GLU A 37 16.48 -23.87 -11.41
N ARG A 38 15.21 -23.77 -10.99
CA ARG A 38 14.14 -24.75 -11.26
C ARG A 38 13.15 -24.34 -12.35
N GLY A 39 13.32 -23.19 -12.99
CA GLY A 39 12.46 -22.75 -14.10
C GLY A 39 11.87 -21.36 -13.90
N VAL A 40 11.53 -20.71 -15.03
CA VAL A 40 11.01 -19.35 -15.10
C VAL A 40 9.57 -19.33 -14.57
N GLN A 41 9.40 -18.97 -13.30
CA GLN A 41 8.07 -18.68 -12.75
C GLN A 41 7.85 -17.16 -12.85
N GLN A 42 6.97 -16.73 -13.76
CA GLN A 42 6.45 -15.36 -13.74
C GLN A 42 5.61 -15.23 -12.46
N LEU A 43 6.15 -14.63 -11.41
CA LEU A 43 5.30 -14.11 -10.34
C LEU A 43 4.57 -12.90 -10.94
N PRO A 44 3.24 -12.91 -11.06
CA PRO A 44 2.53 -11.78 -11.63
C PRO A 44 2.68 -10.60 -10.66
N ASP A 45 3.41 -9.56 -11.08
CA ASP A 45 3.57 -8.31 -10.33
C ASP A 45 2.21 -7.64 -9.99
N THR A 46 1.13 -8.10 -10.63
CA THR A 46 -0.27 -7.83 -10.30
C THR A 46 -0.60 -8.03 -8.82
N TYR A 47 -0.05 -9.06 -8.15
CA TYR A 47 -0.35 -9.30 -6.73
C TYR A 47 0.22 -8.18 -5.85
N ARG A 48 1.47 -7.76 -6.08
CA ARG A 48 2.12 -6.67 -5.31
C ARG A 48 1.46 -5.32 -5.58
N MET A 49 1.00 -5.09 -6.81
CA MET A 49 0.20 -3.93 -7.16
C MET A 49 -1.12 -3.92 -6.38
N ILE A 50 -1.87 -5.02 -6.36
CA ILE A 50 -3.15 -5.13 -5.63
C ILE A 50 -2.93 -4.92 -4.13
N GLU A 51 -1.89 -5.52 -3.55
CA GLU A 51 -1.53 -5.33 -2.14
C GLU A 51 -1.21 -3.87 -1.84
N GLY A 52 -0.40 -3.21 -2.68
CA GLY A 52 -0.08 -1.79 -2.54
C GLY A 52 -1.33 -0.89 -2.58
N ILE A 53 -2.24 -1.15 -3.53
CA ILE A 53 -3.51 -0.41 -3.66
C ILE A 53 -4.41 -0.66 -2.44
N ALA A 54 -4.51 -1.91 -1.97
CA ALA A 54 -5.29 -2.23 -0.78
C ALA A 54 -4.77 -1.47 0.45
N LEU A 55 -3.45 -1.44 0.64
CA LEU A 55 -2.81 -0.72 1.74
C LEU A 55 -3.02 0.79 1.63
N LEU A 56 -2.96 1.35 0.42
CA LEU A 56 -3.25 2.75 0.12
C LEU A 56 -4.67 3.12 0.55
N ILE A 57 -5.66 2.36 0.09
CA ILE A 57 -7.08 2.60 0.37
C ILE A 57 -7.36 2.49 1.87
N VAL A 58 -6.87 1.43 2.51
CA VAL A 58 -7.07 1.20 3.96
C VAL A 58 -6.43 2.31 4.79
N GLY A 59 -5.19 2.69 4.47
CA GLY A 59 -4.49 3.79 5.13
C GLY A 59 -5.23 5.12 5.00
N ALA A 60 -5.66 5.44 3.78
CA ALA A 60 -6.42 6.67 3.50
C ALA A 60 -7.77 6.68 4.22
N ALA A 61 -8.50 5.56 4.21
CA ALA A 61 -9.78 5.41 4.91
C ALA A 61 -9.60 5.57 6.43
N MET A 62 -8.57 4.95 7.02
CA MET A 62 -8.26 5.13 8.44
C MET A 62 -7.96 6.58 8.80
N ALA A 63 -7.10 7.25 8.03
CA ALA A 63 -6.78 8.66 8.25
C ALA A 63 -8.03 9.54 8.14
N PHE A 64 -8.87 9.29 7.14
CA PHE A 64 -10.10 10.04 6.91
C PHE A 64 -11.14 9.85 8.01
N ILE A 65 -11.35 8.61 8.47
CA ILE A 65 -12.27 8.32 9.57
C ILE A 65 -11.76 8.94 10.87
N ALA A 66 -10.47 8.82 11.16
CA ALA A 66 -9.85 9.44 12.33
C ALA A 66 -9.98 10.98 12.26
N ALA A 67 -9.83 11.57 11.07
CA ALA A 67 -10.03 13.00 10.85
C ALA A 67 -11.51 13.43 10.94
N ARG A 68 -12.47 12.57 10.62
CA ARG A 68 -13.92 12.88 10.72
C ARG A 68 -14.55 12.64 12.08
N ARG A 69 -13.99 11.75 12.90
CA ARG A 69 -14.50 11.51 14.26
C ARG A 69 -14.36 12.78 15.10
N ARG A 70 -15.48 13.49 15.33
CA ARG A 70 -15.54 14.61 16.28
C ARG A 70 -15.09 14.12 17.66
N PRO A 71 -14.32 14.90 18.42
CA PRO A 71 -14.05 14.56 19.80
C PRO A 71 -15.41 14.44 20.50
N LYS A 72 -15.70 13.28 21.09
CA LYS A 72 -16.81 13.14 22.04
C LYS A 72 -16.53 14.17 23.14
N LYS A 73 -17.36 15.22 23.19
CA LYS A 73 -17.39 16.18 24.30
C LYS A 73 -17.84 15.45 25.55
#